data_AF-A0A6J4N2G9-F1
#
_entry.id   AF-A0A6J4N2G9-F1
#
_cell.length_a   1.000
_cell.length_b   1.000
_cell.length_c   1.000
_cell.angle_alpha   90.00
_cell.angle_beta   90.00
_cell.angle_gamma   90.00
#
_symmetry.space_group_name_H-M   'P 1'
#
loop_
_entity.id
_entity.type
_entity.pdbx_description
1 polymer ?
#
loop_
_entity_poly.entity_id
_entity_poly.type
_entity_poly.pdbx_seq_one_letter_code
_entity_poly.pdbx_strand_id
1 'polypeptide(L)'
;MGGSLKRLKQAEVLLWQGKAEAAIAMFADCRRKQARNFCAYLTKHRARIINYSYYQAEQLCSIGSGAVESGVKQIDRRLKISGAQWHSASVNQMLQLRCGYLNGLLAI
;
A
#
# COMPACT_ATOMS: atom_id res chain seq x y z
N MET A 1 -0.73 16.26 -26.69
CA MET A 1 -1.28 15.23 -25.77
C MET A 1 -0.58 15.29 -24.39
N GLY A 2 -0.77 16.37 -23.61
CA GLY A 2 -0.10 16.56 -22.31
C GLY A 2 -1.03 16.75 -21.10
N GLY A 3 -2.35 16.84 -21.33
CA GLY A 3 -3.33 17.14 -20.27
C GLY A 3 -3.61 15.98 -19.31
N SER A 4 -3.55 14.73 -19.80
CA SER A 4 -3.87 13.55 -18.98
C SER A 4 -2.84 13.29 -17.88
N LEU A 5 -1.55 13.46 -18.16
CA LEU A 5 -0.47 13.27 -17.19
C LEU A 5 -0.48 14.37 -16.12
N LYS A 6 -0.70 15.63 -16.52
CA LYS A 6 -0.83 16.76 -15.58
C LYS A 6 -2.00 16.54 -14.61
N ARG A 7 -3.15 16.06 -15.12
CA ARG A 7 -4.33 15.76 -14.29
C ARG A 7 -4.07 14.64 -13.28
N LEU A 8 -3.38 13.57 -13.69
CA LEU A 8 -3.02 12.47 -12.79
C LEU A 8 -2.09 12.93 -11.67
N LYS A 9 -1.06 13.73 -12.01
CA LYS A 9 -0.12 14.26 -11.02
C LYS A 9 -0.80 15.23 -10.03
N GLN A 10 -1.77 16.02 -10.49
CA GLN A 10 -2.59 16.86 -9.62
C GLN A 10 -3.48 16.02 -8.69
N ALA A 11 -4.12 14.97 -9.20
CA ALA A 11 -4.93 14.06 -8.39
C ALA A 11 -4.08 13.35 -7.33
N GLU A 12 -2.86 12.94 -7.66
CA GLU A 12 -1.90 12.36 -6.72
C GLU A 12 -1.59 13.31 -5.56
N VAL A 13 -1.31 14.59 -5.86
CA VAL A 13 -1.07 15.62 -4.83
C VAL A 13 -2.30 15.83 -3.94
N LEU A 14 -3.50 15.85 -4.51
CA LEU A 14 -4.74 15.99 -3.74
C LEU A 14 -4.95 14.80 -2.79
N LEU A 15 -4.71 13.58 -3.27
CA LEU A 15 -4.80 12.37 -2.45
C LEU A 15 -3.74 12.34 -1.35
N TRP A 16 -2.52 12.81 -1.63
CA TRP A 16 -1.47 12.96 -0.62
C TRP A 16 -1.87 13.92 0.52
N GLN A 17 -2.70 14.92 0.21
CA GLN A 17 -3.25 15.86 1.18
C GLN A 17 -4.57 15.40 1.82
N GLY A 18 -5.05 14.18 1.52
CA GLY A 18 -6.32 13.67 2.03
C GLY A 18 -7.57 14.24 1.35
N LYS A 19 -7.42 15.01 0.26
CA LYS A 19 -8.52 15.71 -0.43
C LYS A 19 -9.19 14.81 -1.47
N ALA A 20 -9.81 13.72 -1.02
CA ALA A 20 -10.44 12.71 -1.89
C ALA A 20 -11.55 13.29 -2.79
N GLU A 21 -12.42 14.14 -2.26
CA GLU A 21 -13.53 14.75 -3.02
C GLU A 21 -13.02 15.63 -4.17
N ALA A 22 -11.98 16.43 -3.92
CA ALA A 22 -11.36 17.25 -4.95
C ALA A 22 -10.74 16.38 -6.06
N ALA A 23 -10.10 15.25 -5.71
CA ALA A 23 -9.56 14.31 -6.68
C ALA A 23 -10.67 13.64 -7.52
N ILE A 24 -11.80 13.28 -6.91
CA ILE A 24 -12.97 12.72 -7.61
C ILE A 24 -13.52 13.73 -8.62
N ALA A 25 -13.67 15.00 -8.23
CA ALA A 25 -14.20 16.05 -9.08
C ALA A 25 -13.37 16.25 -10.38
N MET A 26 -12.04 16.05 -10.32
CA MET A 26 -11.18 16.13 -11.52
C MET A 26 -11.52 15.09 -12.61
N PHE A 27 -12.18 14.00 -12.24
CA PHE A 27 -12.53 12.90 -13.14
C PHE A 27 -14.05 12.79 -13.39
N ALA A 28 -14.87 13.71 -12.89
CA ALA A 28 -16.32 13.67 -13.07
C ALA A 28 -16.73 13.62 -14.56
N ASP A 29 -16.05 14.38 -15.41
CA ASP A 29 -16.33 14.43 -16.86
C ASP A 29 -15.75 13.23 -17.65
N CYS A 30 -14.94 12.38 -17.00
CA CYS A 30 -14.27 11.28 -17.67
C CYS A 30 -15.21 10.07 -17.82
N ARG A 31 -15.71 9.86 -19.05
CA ARG A 31 -16.64 8.76 -19.36
C ARG A 31 -16.00 7.36 -19.40
N ARG A 32 -14.67 7.25 -19.31
CA ARG A 32 -13.93 5.98 -19.36
C ARG A 32 -14.23 5.11 -18.14
N LYS A 33 -14.35 3.79 -18.34
CA LYS A 33 -14.60 2.82 -17.27
C LYS A 33 -13.56 2.90 -16.15
N GLN A 34 -12.29 3.11 -16.49
CA GLN A 34 -11.20 3.24 -15.53
C GLN A 34 -11.42 4.43 -14.57
N ALA A 35 -11.84 5.58 -15.10
CA ALA A 35 -12.11 6.77 -14.29
C ALA A 35 -13.31 6.55 -13.36
N ARG A 36 -14.39 5.92 -13.85
CA ARG A 36 -15.55 5.58 -13.01
C ARG A 36 -15.18 4.63 -11.87
N ASN A 37 -14.43 3.58 -12.17
CA ASN A 37 -13.98 2.63 -11.14
C ASN A 37 -13.09 3.30 -10.10
N PHE A 38 -12.19 4.19 -10.54
CA PHE A 38 -11.33 4.97 -9.65
C PHE A 38 -12.14 5.89 -8.73
N CYS A 39 -13.08 6.68 -9.27
CA CYS A 39 -13.97 7.54 -8.48
C CYS A 39 -14.81 6.72 -7.49
N ALA A 40 -15.35 5.57 -7.90
CA ALA A 40 -16.12 4.69 -7.02
C ALA A 40 -15.27 4.14 -5.88
N TYR A 41 -14.03 3.73 -6.16
CA TYR A 41 -13.08 3.27 -5.15
C TYR A 41 -12.77 4.38 -4.14
N LEU A 42 -12.42 5.58 -4.62
CA LEU A 42 -12.16 6.73 -3.74
C LEU A 42 -13.37 7.08 -2.90
N THR A 43 -14.58 7.10 -3.49
CA THR A 43 -15.81 7.40 -2.77
C THR A 43 -16.05 6.42 -1.63
N LYS A 44 -15.83 5.12 -1.88
CA LYS A 44 -15.99 4.04 -0.88
C LYS A 44 -14.95 4.13 0.24
N HIS A 45 -13.72 4.52 -0.09
CA HIS A 45 -12.59 4.47 0.82
C HIS A 45 -12.14 5.84 1.36
N ARG A 46 -12.87 6.93 1.05
CA ARG A 46 -12.52 8.31 1.43
C ARG A 46 -12.19 8.49 2.92
N ALA A 47 -12.92 7.80 3.80
CA ALA A 47 -12.69 7.87 5.24
C ALA A 47 -11.37 7.23 5.71
N ARG A 48 -10.72 6.41 4.87
CA ARG A 48 -9.42 5.78 5.15
C ARG A 48 -8.24 6.55 4.57
N ILE A 49 -8.49 7.57 3.75
CA ILE A 49 -7.45 8.36 3.10
C ILE A 49 -7.01 9.45 4.07
N ILE A 50 -5.77 9.35 4.54
CA ILE A 50 -5.17 10.25 5.52
C ILE A 50 -4.42 11.37 4.80
N ASN A 51 -4.28 12.53 5.44
CA ASN A 51 -3.41 13.59 4.97
C ASN A 51 -1.93 13.23 5.22
N TYR A 52 -1.33 12.46 4.32
CA TYR A 52 0.08 12.07 4.40
C TYR A 52 1.02 13.27 4.42
N SER A 53 0.68 14.37 3.74
CA SER A 53 1.48 15.60 3.76
C SER A 53 1.65 16.15 5.18
N TYR A 54 0.58 16.12 5.98
CA TYR A 54 0.62 16.57 7.37
C TYR A 54 1.45 15.62 8.24
N TYR A 55 1.21 14.31 8.11
CA TYR A 55 1.92 13.30 8.89
C TYR A 55 3.43 13.27 8.60
N GLN A 56 3.82 13.58 7.36
CA GLN A 56 5.23 13.70 6.98
C GLN A 56 5.88 14.93 7.62
N ALA A 57 5.20 16.08 7.59
CA ALA A 57 5.71 17.33 8.15
C ALA A 57 5.92 17.22 9.67
N GLU A 58 4.96 16.61 10.36
CA GLU A 58 4.99 16.39 11.81
C GLU A 58 5.82 15.15 12.22
N GLN A 59 6.42 14.43 11.26
CA GLN A 59 7.19 13.19 11.47
C GLN A 59 6.46 12.12 12.31
N LEU A 60 5.12 12.11 12.24
CA LEU A 60 4.28 11.24 13.08
C LEU A 60 4.38 9.77 12.71
N CYS A 61 4.73 9.47 11.46
CA CYS A 61 4.92 8.10 11.01
C CYS A 61 5.94 8.00 9.88
N SER A 62 6.59 6.84 9.79
CA SER A 62 7.39 6.49 8.62
C SER A 62 6.45 6.22 7.44
N ILE A 63 6.41 7.13 6.48
CA ILE A 63 5.59 7.00 5.28
C ILE A 63 6.42 6.29 4.22
N GLY A 64 6.23 4.98 4.12
CA GLY A 64 6.87 4.16 3.09
C GLY A 64 6.59 2.67 3.29
N SER A 65 6.29 1.97 2.20
CA SER A 65 6.11 0.50 2.22
C SER A 65 7.44 -0.26 2.22
N GLY A 66 8.58 0.41 1.98
CA GLY A 66 9.87 -0.25 1.75
C GLY A 66 10.34 -1.15 2.89
N ALA A 67 10.16 -0.73 4.15
CA ALA A 67 10.50 -1.57 5.30
C ALA A 67 9.61 -2.82 5.38
N VAL A 68 8.30 -2.66 5.13
CA VAL A 68 7.33 -3.76 5.11
C VAL A 68 7.62 -4.72 3.96
N GLU A 69 7.82 -4.20 2.75
CA GLU A 69 8.16 -4.98 1.56
C GLU A 69 9.49 -5.73 1.72
N SER A 70 10.50 -5.09 2.30
CA SER A 70 11.78 -5.73 2.63
C SER A 70 11.60 -6.83 3.67
N GLY A 71 10.82 -6.59 4.72
CA GLY A 71 10.51 -7.60 5.74
C GLY A 71 9.82 -8.83 5.14
N VAL A 72 8.80 -8.62 4.30
CA VAL A 72 8.12 -9.72 3.59
C VAL A 72 9.11 -10.49 2.72
N LYS A 73 10.01 -9.83 1.98
CA LYS A 73 11.04 -10.49 1.17
C LYS A 73 12.01 -11.34 2.00
N GLN A 74 12.38 -10.88 3.20
CA GLN A 74 13.29 -11.62 4.09
C GLN A 74 12.64 -12.89 4.67
N ILE A 75 11.34 -12.83 4.93
CA ILE A 75 10.53 -13.99 5.33
C ILE A 75 10.42 -14.97 4.15
N ASP A 76 10.01 -14.46 2.98
CA ASP A 76 9.77 -15.24 1.76
C ASP A 76 11.01 -16.00 1.29
N ARG A 77 12.20 -15.40 1.41
CA ARG A 77 13.48 -15.97 0.95
C ARG A 77 13.76 -17.40 1.43
N ARG A 78 13.24 -17.80 2.59
CA ARG A 78 13.43 -19.16 3.15
C ARG A 78 12.17 -20.01 3.09
N LEU A 79 11.02 -19.38 3.00
CA LEU A 79 9.76 -20.08 3.00
C LEU A 79 9.39 -20.46 1.55
N LYS A 80 9.43 -19.53 0.61
CA LYS A 80 8.99 -19.78 -0.77
C LYS A 80 10.13 -20.26 -1.64
N ILE A 81 10.13 -21.56 -1.91
CA ILE A 81 11.06 -22.22 -2.82
C ILE A 81 10.29 -22.61 -4.09
N SER A 82 10.97 -22.62 -5.24
CA SER A 82 10.36 -23.06 -6.50
C SER A 82 9.81 -24.49 -6.35
N GLY A 83 8.55 -24.70 -6.74
CA GLY A 83 7.86 -25.99 -6.64
C GLY A 83 7.35 -26.37 -5.23
N ALA A 84 7.62 -25.57 -4.20
CA ALA A 84 7.11 -25.83 -2.86
C ALA A 84 5.63 -25.42 -2.73
N GLN A 85 4.86 -26.21 -1.99
CA GLN A 85 3.49 -25.91 -1.60
C GLN A 85 3.36 -25.87 -0.09
N TRP A 86 2.44 -25.06 0.41
CA TRP A 86 2.20 -24.89 1.83
C TRP A 86 1.05 -25.77 2.29
N HIS A 87 1.29 -26.48 3.39
CA HIS A 87 0.20 -27.08 4.15
C HIS A 87 -0.33 -26.06 5.15
N SER A 88 -1.63 -25.76 5.07
CA SER A 88 -2.28 -24.69 5.86
C SER A 88 -2.15 -24.89 7.37
N ALA A 89 -2.08 -26.15 7.84
CA ALA A 89 -1.94 -26.43 9.27
C ALA A 89 -0.54 -26.12 9.82
N SER A 90 0.53 -26.21 8.99
CA SER A 90 1.92 -26.05 9.45
C SER A 90 2.57 -24.73 9.03
N VAL A 91 2.04 -24.03 8.02
CA VAL A 91 2.63 -22.78 7.51
C VAL A 91 2.77 -21.70 8.59
N ASN A 92 1.80 -21.60 9.52
CA ASN A 92 1.83 -20.61 10.58
C ASN A 92 2.98 -20.84 11.57
N GLN A 93 3.30 -22.10 11.89
CA GLN A 93 4.39 -22.45 12.79
C GLN A 93 5.75 -22.09 12.15
N MET A 94 5.92 -22.38 10.86
CA MET A 94 7.14 -22.03 10.12
C MET A 94 7.32 -20.52 9.98
N LEU A 95 6.21 -19.78 9.76
CA LEU A 95 6.23 -18.32 9.77
C LEU A 95 6.64 -17.76 11.13
N GLN A 96 6.06 -18.27 12.22
CA GLN A 96 6.40 -17.86 13.59
C GLN A 96 7.88 -18.11 13.90
N LEU A 97 8.39 -19.30 13.55
CA LEU A 97 9.81 -19.63 13.71
C LEU A 97 10.70 -18.66 12.93
N ARG A 98 10.35 -18.37 11.67
CA ARG A 98 11.12 -17.44 10.83
C ARG A 98 11.11 -16.03 11.39
N CYS A 99 9.97 -15.54 11.86
CA CYS A 99 9.85 -14.24 12.51
C CYS A 99 10.66 -14.19 13.81
N GLY A 100 10.59 -15.24 14.65
CA GLY A 100 11.38 -15.35 15.87
C GLY A 100 12.89 -15.30 15.57
N TYR A 101 13.35 -16.02 14.56
CA TYR A 101 14.74 -15.98 14.11
C TYR A 101 15.17 -14.58 13.65
N LEU A 102 14.40 -13.93 12.77
CA LEU A 102 14.73 -12.59 12.25
C LEU A 102 14.73 -11.52 13.34
N ASN A 103 13.93 -11.72 14.39
CA ASN A 103 13.87 -10.84 15.55
C ASN A 103 14.90 -11.21 16.65
N GLY A 104 15.75 -12.23 16.45
CA GLY A 104 16.74 -12.67 17.44
C GLY A 104 16.15 -13.30 18.71
N LEU A 105 14.89 -13.77 18.66
CA LEU A 105 14.17 -14.33 19.81
C LEU A 105 14.46 -15.82 20.03
N LEU A 106 15.23 -16.44 19.15
CA LEU A 106 15.69 -17.81 19.32
C LEU A 106 17.03 -17.75 20.07
N ALA A 107 17.05 -18.28 21.29
CA ALA A 107 18.30 -18.50 22.02
C ALA A 107 19.17 -19.44 21.17
N ILE A 108 20.38 -18.98 20.85
CA ILE A 108 21.46 -19.81 20.28
C ILE A 108 22.28 -20.33 21.45
#